data_AF-A0A7R9PGG7-F1
#
_entry.id   AF-A0A7R9PGG7-F1
#
_cell.length_a   1.000
_cell.length_b   1.000
_cell.length_c   1.000
_cell.angle_alpha   90.00
_cell.angle_beta   90.00
_cell.angle_gamma   90.00
#
_symmetry.space_group_name_H-M   'P 1'
#
loop_
_entity.id
_entity.type
_entity.pdbx_description
1 polymer ?
#
loop_
_entity_poly.entity_id
_entity_poly.type
_entity_poly.pdbx_seq_one_letter_code
_entity_poly.pdbx_strand_id
1 'polypeptide(L)'
;MPMYNHGNYVVRLGHLVRWLGEQAESLGVELYPGYAASEVLYHDDGSIKGIATNDVGIDKTGAPKDTFERGMELHAKCTVFSEGCHGHLAKQLFTRLQ
;
A
#
# COMPACT_ATOMS: atom_id res chain seq x y z
N MET A 1 7.93 27.92 -21.29
CA MET A 1 9.21 27.40 -20.77
C MET A 1 8.89 26.45 -19.61
N PRO A 2 9.49 25.25 -19.55
CA PRO A 2 9.14 24.20 -18.58
C PRO A 2 9.41 24.55 -17.11
N MET A 3 10.13 25.65 -16.83
CA MET A 3 10.48 26.11 -15.48
C MET A 3 9.65 27.32 -14.99
N TYR A 4 8.53 27.60 -15.64
CA TYR A 4 7.62 28.68 -15.22
C TYR A 4 6.65 28.16 -14.15
N ASN A 5 6.75 28.70 -12.93
CA ASN A 5 6.05 28.19 -11.73
C ASN A 5 5.01 29.17 -11.15
N HIS A 6 4.51 30.11 -11.95
CA HIS A 6 3.48 31.05 -11.47
C HIS A 6 2.20 30.29 -11.08
N GLY A 7 1.67 30.54 -9.88
CA GLY A 7 0.52 29.83 -9.31
C GLY A 7 0.86 28.57 -8.52
N ASN A 8 2.13 28.14 -8.49
CA ASN A 8 2.56 26.99 -7.70
C ASN A 8 2.88 27.39 -6.25
N TYR A 9 2.87 26.39 -5.37
CA TYR A 9 3.23 26.53 -3.96
C TYR A 9 4.51 25.75 -3.65
N VAL A 10 5.36 26.31 -2.79
CA VAL A 10 6.49 25.58 -2.20
C VAL A 10 6.01 24.95 -0.90
N VAL A 11 6.03 23.63 -0.82
CA VAL A 11 5.52 22.88 0.33
C VAL A 11 6.50 21.80 0.79
N ARG A 12 6.38 21.40 2.06
CA ARG A 12 6.98 20.17 2.56
C ARG A 12 6.01 19.03 2.31
N LEU A 13 6.23 18.26 1.24
CA LEU A 13 5.29 17.21 0.81
C LEU A 13 4.92 16.24 1.93
N GLY A 14 5.89 15.80 2.75
CA GLY A 14 5.60 14.91 3.88
C GLY A 14 4.65 15.51 4.93
N HIS A 15 4.70 16.83 5.15
CA HIS A 15 3.75 17.49 6.07
C HIS A 15 2.37 17.58 5.44
N LEU A 16 2.29 17.85 4.15
CA LEU A 16 1.02 17.88 3.42
C LEU A 16 0.36 16.50 3.41
N VAL A 17 1.11 15.42 3.15
CA VAL A 17 0.60 14.04 3.16
C VAL A 17 0.11 13.64 4.55
N ARG A 18 0.86 13.99 5.61
CA ARG A 18 0.40 13.76 6.99
C ARG A 18 -0.93 14.47 7.25
N TRP A 19 -1.03 15.75 6.90
CA TRP A 19 -2.27 16.50 7.06
C TRP A 19 -3.43 15.90 6.26
N LEU A 20 -3.19 15.45 5.02
CA LEU A 20 -4.21 14.73 4.24
C LEU A 20 -4.69 13.44 4.92
N GLY A 21 -3.80 12.73 5.62
CA GLY A 21 -4.16 11.58 6.45
C GLY A 21 -5.13 11.97 7.58
N GLU A 22 -4.82 13.04 8.32
CA GLU A 22 -5.69 13.58 9.38
C GLU A 22 -7.09 13.96 8.82
N GLN A 23 -7.14 14.54 7.62
CA GLN A 23 -8.42 14.83 6.94
C GLN A 23 -9.16 13.54 6.54
N ALA A 24 -8.47 12.52 6.04
CA ALA A 24 -9.08 11.25 5.65
C ALA A 24 -9.69 10.53 6.87
N GLU A 25 -8.99 10.48 8.00
CA GLU A 25 -9.51 9.90 9.25
C GLU A 25 -10.77 10.65 9.72
N SER A 26 -10.80 11.98 9.62
CA SER A 26 -11.98 12.78 9.97
C SER A 26 -13.21 12.47 9.11
N LEU A 27 -13.01 11.94 7.91
CA LEU A 27 -14.06 11.48 6.99
C LEU A 27 -14.42 10.00 7.21
N GLY A 28 -13.84 9.34 8.21
CA GLY A 28 -14.10 7.94 8.55
C GLY A 28 -13.27 6.92 7.76
N VAL A 29 -12.18 7.36 7.11
CA VAL A 29 -11.23 6.42 6.49
C VAL A 29 -10.41 5.74 7.58
N GLU A 30 -10.34 4.42 7.54
CA GLU A 30 -9.46 3.63 8.41
C GLU A 30 -8.03 3.63 7.86
N LEU A 31 -7.09 4.20 8.61
CA LEU A 31 -5.68 4.24 8.25
C LEU A 31 -4.86 3.22 9.05
N TYR A 32 -4.06 2.41 8.35
CA TYR A 32 -3.18 1.41 8.94
C TYR A 32 -1.70 1.71 8.62
N PRO A 33 -1.11 2.75 9.22
CA PRO A 33 0.31 3.02 9.05
C PRO A 33 1.17 1.88 9.63
N GLY A 34 2.26 1.53 8.96
CA GLY A 34 3.16 0.47 9.41
C GLY A 34 2.79 -0.95 8.95
N TYR A 35 1.65 -1.12 8.28
CA TYR A 35 1.22 -2.38 7.69
C TYR A 35 1.50 -2.37 6.18
N ALA A 36 2.49 -3.14 5.73
CA ALA A 36 2.82 -3.23 4.32
C ALA A 36 1.95 -4.29 3.64
N ALA A 37 1.30 -3.93 2.53
CA ALA A 37 0.72 -4.92 1.63
C ALA A 37 1.87 -5.70 0.98
N SER A 38 1.90 -7.02 1.16
CA SER A 38 2.99 -7.90 0.69
C SER A 38 2.54 -8.89 -0.37
N GLU A 39 1.25 -9.20 -0.45
CA GLU A 39 0.70 -10.17 -1.39
C GLU A 39 -0.61 -9.67 -2.00
N VAL A 40 -0.81 -9.93 -3.30
CA VAL A 40 -2.09 -9.71 -3.99
C VAL A 40 -2.92 -10.97 -3.91
N LEU A 41 -4.15 -10.84 -3.42
CA LEU A 41 -5.11 -11.94 -3.34
C LEU A 41 -5.98 -11.94 -4.59
N TYR A 42 -6.25 -13.12 -5.13
CA TYR A 42 -7.10 -13.30 -6.31
C TYR A 42 -8.32 -14.16 -5.98
N HIS A 43 -9.42 -13.91 -6.69
CA HIS A 43 -10.54 -14.82 -6.78
C HIS A 43 -10.24 -15.97 -7.75
N ASP A 44 -11.07 -17.01 -7.72
CA ASP A 44 -10.94 -18.18 -8.61
C ASP A 44 -11.11 -17.80 -10.10
N ASP A 45 -11.84 -16.72 -10.40
CA ASP A 45 -12.01 -16.17 -11.75
C ASP A 45 -10.81 -15.33 -12.23
N GLY A 46 -9.78 -15.18 -11.38
CA GLY A 46 -8.58 -14.41 -11.66
C GLY A 46 -8.69 -12.91 -11.37
N SER A 47 -9.86 -12.41 -10.96
CA SER A 47 -10.03 -11.03 -10.52
C SER A 47 -9.34 -10.77 -9.16
N ILE A 48 -9.01 -9.51 -8.87
CA ILE A 48 -8.36 -9.13 -7.61
C ILE A 48 -9.38 -9.17 -6.48
N LYS A 49 -9.08 -9.93 -5.43
CA LYS A 49 -9.87 -10.05 -4.20
C LYS A 49 -9.46 -9.05 -3.14
N GLY A 50 -8.19 -8.65 -3.13
CA GLY A 50 -7.64 -7.82 -2.06
C GLY A 50 -6.12 -7.92 -1.94
N ILE A 51 -5.62 -7.64 -0.73
CA ILE A 51 -4.21 -7.81 -0.36
C ILE A 51 -4.07 -8.56 0.96
N ALA A 52 -2.91 -9.15 1.20
CA ALA A 52 -2.49 -9.56 2.53
C ALA A 52 -1.35 -8.66 3.01
N THR A 53 -1.35 -8.34 4.31
CA THR A 53 -0.24 -7.63 4.94
C THR A 53 0.94 -8.58 5.19
N ASN A 54 2.12 -8.04 5.46
CA ASN A 54 3.27 -8.85 5.80
C ASN A 54 3.08 -9.64 7.11
N ASP A 55 3.63 -10.84 7.15
CA ASP A 55 3.85 -11.58 8.39
C ASP A 55 4.87 -10.83 9.28
N VAL A 56 4.75 -11.01 10.59
CA VAL A 56 5.71 -10.48 11.58
C VAL A 56 6.31 -11.62 12.40
N GLY A 57 7.45 -11.36 13.04
CA GLY A 57 8.14 -12.39 13.82
C GLY A 57 8.89 -13.41 12.97
N ILE A 58 9.34 -13.05 11.76
CA ILE A 58 10.24 -13.87 10.95
C ILE A 58 11.71 -13.46 11.22
N ASP A 59 12.62 -14.42 11.24
CA ASP A 59 14.06 -14.16 11.41
C ASP A 59 14.78 -13.85 10.08
N LYS A 60 16.08 -13.53 10.16
CA LYS A 60 16.88 -13.20 8.97
C LYS A 60 17.07 -14.38 8.01
N THR A 61 16.82 -15.61 8.46
CA THR A 61 16.89 -16.84 7.66
C THR A 61 15.55 -17.17 7.00
N GLY A 62 14.47 -16.48 7.37
CA GLY A 62 13.12 -16.74 6.90
C GLY A 62 12.34 -17.72 7.79
N ALA A 63 12.91 -18.16 8.91
CA ALA A 63 12.23 -19.04 9.85
C ALA A 63 11.32 -18.25 10.80
N PRO A 64 10.14 -18.80 11.17
CA PRO A 64 9.26 -18.18 12.15
C PRO A 64 9.91 -18.21 13.55
N LYS A 65 9.81 -17.09 14.27
CA LYS A 65 10.17 -16.98 15.69
C LYS A 65 8.99 -17.36 16.57
N ASP A 66 9.24 -17.45 17.88
CA ASP A 66 8.18 -17.65 18.88
C ASP A 66 7.11 -16.53 18.89
N THR A 67 7.48 -15.35 18.37
CA THR A 67 6.58 -14.19 18.21
C THR A 67 6.00 -14.09 16.80
N PHE A 68 5.96 -15.19 16.05
CA PHE A 68 5.41 -15.20 14.70
C PHE A 68 3.92 -14.92 14.72
N GLU A 69 3.49 -14.02 13.83
CA GLU A 69 2.09 -13.73 13.59
C GLU A 69 1.87 -13.55 12.09
N ARG A 70 0.82 -14.21 11.59
CA ARG A 70 0.45 -14.12 10.17
C ARG A 70 -0.14 -12.75 9.86
N GLY A 71 0.18 -12.26 8.67
CA GLY A 71 -0.42 -11.07 8.10
C GLY A 71 -1.93 -11.21 7.93
N MET A 72 -2.60 -10.07 7.87
CA MET A 72 -4.05 -9.98 7.75
C MET A 72 -4.45 -9.90 6.28
N GLU A 73 -5.47 -10.65 5.89
CA GLU A 73 -6.11 -10.49 4.59
C GLU A 73 -7.14 -9.37 4.62
N LEU A 74 -7.02 -8.43 3.69
CA LEU A 74 -7.96 -7.34 3.48
C LEU A 74 -8.67 -7.56 2.15
N HIS A 75 -9.90 -8.09 2.21
CA HIS A 75 -10.74 -8.31 1.02
C HIS A 75 -11.53 -7.05 0.70
N ALA A 76 -11.57 -6.68 -0.58
CA ALA A 76 -12.28 -5.51 -1.05
C ALA A 76 -12.92 -5.78 -2.42
N LYS A 77 -14.03 -5.10 -2.70
CA LYS A 77 -14.65 -5.12 -4.04
C LYS A 77 -13.76 -4.47 -5.11
N CYS A 78 -12.91 -3.54 -4.69
CA CYS A 78 -11.96 -2.85 -5.53
C CYS A 78 -10.73 -2.52 -4.69
N THR A 79 -9.55 -2.82 -5.21
CA THR A 79 -8.26 -2.52 -4.59
C THR A 79 -7.51 -1.53 -5.46
N VAL A 80 -7.22 -0.34 -4.91
CA VAL A 80 -6.44 0.69 -5.61
C VAL A 80 -4.98 0.56 -5.21
N PHE A 81 -4.10 0.30 -6.18
CA PHE A 81 -2.66 0.20 -5.97
C PHE A 81 -2.03 1.59 -6.16
N SER A 82 -1.44 2.15 -5.10
CA SER A 82 -0.87 3.50 -5.08
C SER A 82 0.52 3.54 -4.41
N GLU A 83 1.34 2.53 -4.68
CA GLU A 83 2.70 2.38 -4.10
C GLU A 83 3.69 3.48 -4.54
N GLY A 84 3.38 4.21 -5.62
CA GLY A 84 4.25 5.23 -6.19
C GLY A 84 5.24 4.66 -7.22
N CYS A 85 6.39 5.32 -7.38
CA CYS A 85 7.39 4.92 -8.38
C CYS A 85 7.99 3.55 -8.02
N HIS A 86 8.02 2.63 -8.98
CA HIS A 86 8.55 1.27 -8.80
C HIS A 86 7.83 0.41 -7.73
N GLY A 87 6.50 0.57 -7.60
CA GLY A 87 5.66 -0.30 -6.76
C GLY A 87 5.87 -1.79 -7.06
N HIS A 88 6.13 -2.59 -6.03
CA HIS A 88 6.50 -3.99 -6.19
C HIS A 88 5.29 -4.88 -6.51
N LEU A 89 4.12 -4.61 -5.93
CA LEU A 89 2.88 -5.30 -6.28
C LEU A 89 2.42 -4.85 -7.65
N ALA A 90 2.49 -3.54 -7.95
CA ALA A 90 2.17 -3.00 -9.26
C ALA A 90 2.99 -3.68 -10.38
N LYS A 91 4.30 -3.90 -10.15
CA LYS A 91 5.14 -4.63 -11.11
C LYS A 91 4.66 -6.07 -11.36
N GLN A 92 4.26 -6.78 -10.31
CA GLN A 92 3.69 -8.13 -10.43
C GLN A 92 2.37 -8.12 -11.21
N LEU A 93 1.50 -7.14 -10.92
CA LEU A 93 0.24 -6.94 -11.64
C LEU A 93 0.46 -6.70 -13.13
N PHE A 94 1.40 -5.84 -13.51
CA PHE A 94 1.71 -5.61 -14.93
C PHE A 94 2.21 -6.87 -15.62
N THR A 95 3.01 -7.71 -14.94
CA THR A 95 3.50 -8.96 -15.53
C THR A 95 2.39 -10.00 -15.69
N ARG A 96 1.37 -9.98 -14.84
CA ARG A 96 0.26 -10.95 -14.86
C ARG A 96 -0.89 -10.51 -15.78
N LEU A 97 -1.14 -9.20 -15.88
CA LEU A 97 -2.27 -8.63 -16.60
C LEU A 97 -1.93 -8.15 -18.03
N GLN A 98 -0.64 -8.04 -18.37
CA GLN A 98 -0.19 -7.82 -19.76
C GLN A 98 0.09 -9.16 -20.43
#